data_AF-A0A1H1FJQ6-F1
#
_entry.id   AF-A0A1H1FJQ6-F1
#
_cell.length_a   1.000
_cell.length_b   1.000
_cell.length_c   1.000
_cell.angle_alpha   90.00
_cell.angle_beta   90.00
_cell.angle_gamma   90.00
#
_symmetry.space_group_name_H-M   'P 1'
#
loop_
_entity.id
_entity.type
_entity.pdbx_description
1 polymer ?
#
loop_
_entity_poly.entity_id
_entity_poly.type
_entity_poly.pdbx_seq_one_letter_code
_entity_poly.pdbx_strand_id
1 'polypeptide(L)'
;MTHTLIAFASALLIVMYWFVCRRRSLVHREKAADLLVAFFDKKGVSESDKDTAYFFFSFATSWFFLPFMTVLAIPVILGRTLSNRPLNSESGKEKDLVTDEIMKMYMFRNPITGAVCFLAFFVMASVAMLLGLFANRLRSIPSPSAVYMTTATKVYHPQRRHAH
;
A
#
# COMPACT_ATOMS: atom_id res chain seq x y z
N MET A 1 -19.24 -35.97 27.07
CA MET A 1 -20.36 -35.12 26.60
C MET A 1 -19.99 -33.62 26.56
N THR A 2 -19.21 -33.09 27.48
CA THR A 2 -18.77 -31.67 27.46
C THR A 2 -17.93 -31.33 26.22
N HIS A 3 -16.96 -32.17 25.86
CA HIS A 3 -16.11 -31.95 24.67
C HIS A 3 -16.90 -31.93 23.35
N THR A 4 -17.91 -32.79 23.22
CA THR A 4 -18.77 -32.84 22.02
C THR A 4 -19.68 -31.63 21.93
N LEU A 5 -20.20 -31.12 23.05
CA LEU A 5 -20.98 -29.89 23.10
C LEU A 5 -20.14 -28.65 22.75
N ILE A 6 -18.90 -28.57 23.26
CA ILE A 6 -17.97 -27.49 22.94
C ILE A 6 -17.63 -27.48 21.45
N ALA A 7 -17.36 -28.65 20.86
CA ALA A 7 -17.08 -28.77 19.43
C ALA A 7 -18.28 -28.35 18.56
N PHE A 8 -19.50 -28.70 18.96
CA PHE A 8 -20.70 -28.29 18.24
C PHE A 8 -20.95 -26.78 18.34
N ALA A 9 -20.77 -26.21 19.53
CA ALA A 9 -20.90 -24.78 19.77
C ALA A 9 -19.86 -23.98 18.97
N SER A 10 -18.60 -24.42 18.94
CA SER A 10 -17.55 -23.75 18.17
C SER A 10 -17.79 -23.85 16.66
N ALA A 11 -18.24 -25.00 16.15
CA ALA A 11 -18.62 -25.14 14.74
C ALA A 11 -19.77 -24.18 14.37
N LEU A 12 -20.79 -24.07 15.21
CA LEU A 12 -21.93 -23.18 14.99
C LEU A 12 -21.49 -21.70 14.97
N LEU A 13 -20.58 -21.31 15.88
CA LEU A 13 -20.00 -19.97 15.89
C LEU A 13 -19.18 -19.68 14.63
N ILE A 14 -18.41 -20.63 14.12
CA ILE A 14 -17.65 -20.48 12.87
C ILE A 14 -18.61 -20.27 11.68
N VAL A 15 -19.70 -21.04 11.62
CA VAL A 15 -20.70 -20.90 10.55
C VAL A 15 -21.42 -19.56 10.63
N MET A 16 -21.86 -19.15 11.82
CA MET A 16 -22.47 -17.82 12.02
C MET A 16 -21.52 -16.69 11.65
N TYR A 17 -20.26 -16.78 12.08
CA TYR A 17 -19.22 -15.83 11.73
C TYR A 17 -19.04 -15.74 10.21
N TRP A 18 -18.88 -16.89 9.54
CA TRP A 18 -18.73 -16.95 8.09
C TRP A 18 -19.94 -16.33 7.37
N PHE A 19 -21.16 -16.63 7.82
CA PHE A 19 -22.38 -16.10 7.24
C PHE A 19 -22.48 -14.58 7.37
N VAL A 20 -22.22 -14.02 8.56
CA VAL A 20 -22.25 -12.57 8.81
C VAL A 20 -21.18 -11.84 7.98
N CYS A 21 -19.95 -12.37 7.97
CA CYS A 21 -18.85 -11.87 7.16
C CYS A 21 -19.19 -11.87 5.66
N ARG A 22 -19.74 -12.99 5.17
CA ARG A 22 -20.14 -13.12 3.77
C ARG A 22 -21.23 -12.14 3.40
N ARG A 23 -22.26 -11.99 4.25
CA ARG A 23 -23.36 -11.05 4.03
C ARG A 23 -22.88 -9.60 3.98
N ARG A 24 -22.01 -9.18 4.91
CA ARG A 24 -21.43 -7.83 4.90
C ARG A 24 -20.56 -7.59 3.68
N SER A 25 -19.79 -8.59 3.25
CA SER A 25 -18.93 -8.46 2.06
C SER A 25 -19.73 -8.18 0.77
N LEU A 26 -20.98 -8.68 0.67
CA LEU A 26 -21.84 -8.44 -0.49
C LEU A 26 -22.30 -6.97 -0.56
N VAL A 27 -22.64 -6.37 0.58
CA VAL A 27 -23.03 -4.95 0.64
C VAL A 27 -21.91 -4.04 0.14
N HIS A 28 -20.66 -4.33 0.53
CA HIS A 28 -19.49 -3.57 0.04
C HIS A 28 -19.19 -3.86 -1.43
N ARG A 29 -19.46 -5.07 -1.91
CA ARG A 29 -19.32 -5.43 -3.33
C ARG A 29 -20.28 -4.64 -4.22
N GLU A 30 -21.54 -4.55 -3.80
CA GLU A 30 -22.57 -3.78 -4.51
C GLU A 30 -22.19 -2.30 -4.56
N LYS A 31 -21.82 -1.71 -3.42
CA LYS A 31 -21.33 -0.32 -3.35
C LYS A 31 -20.10 -0.09 -4.24
N ALA A 32 -19.13 -1.00 -4.22
CA ALA A 32 -17.95 -0.90 -5.07
C ALA A 32 -18.31 -0.97 -6.56
N ALA A 33 -19.28 -1.82 -6.94
CA ALA A 33 -19.77 -1.90 -8.31
C ALA A 33 -20.47 -0.61 -8.74
N ASP A 34 -21.33 -0.04 -7.88
CA ASP A 34 -22.01 1.24 -8.16
C ASP A 34 -21.01 2.39 -8.37
N LEU A 35 -19.97 2.46 -7.52
CA LEU A 35 -18.89 3.44 -7.66
C LEU A 35 -18.07 3.21 -8.94
N LEU A 36 -17.86 1.95 -9.34
CA LEU A 36 -17.15 1.60 -10.57
C LEU A 36 -17.93 2.04 -11.81
N VAL A 37 -19.25 1.83 -11.83
CA VAL A 37 -20.15 2.28 -12.90
C VAL A 37 -20.12 3.82 -12.98
N ALA A 38 -20.25 4.51 -11.84
CA ALA A 38 -20.15 5.97 -11.80
C ALA A 38 -18.77 6.49 -12.27
N PHE A 39 -17.71 5.73 -12.04
CA PHE A 39 -16.36 6.05 -12.55
C PHE A 39 -16.26 5.85 -14.07
N PHE A 40 -16.94 4.85 -14.63
CA PHE A 40 -16.93 4.57 -16.08
C PHE A 40 -17.74 5.58 -16.89
N ASP A 41 -18.81 6.11 -16.32
CA ASP A 41 -19.70 7.10 -16.96
C ASP A 41 -19.08 8.49 -17.07
N LYS A 42 -17.95 8.76 -16.38
CA LYS A 42 -17.28 10.06 -16.44
C LYS A 42 -16.55 10.28 -17.76
N LYS A 43 -16.91 11.38 -18.43
CA LYS A 43 -16.19 11.87 -19.61
C LYS A 43 -14.78 12.30 -19.22
N GLY A 44 -13.77 11.68 -19.83
CA GLY A 44 -12.35 12.01 -19.64
C GLY A 44 -11.50 10.94 -18.95
N VAL A 45 -12.09 9.82 -18.52
CA VAL A 45 -11.33 8.66 -18.03
C VAL A 45 -10.83 7.85 -19.23
N SER A 46 -9.52 7.56 -19.28
CA SER A 46 -8.95 6.71 -20.32
C SER A 46 -9.47 5.27 -20.20
N GLU A 47 -9.65 4.58 -21.33
CA GLU A 47 -10.06 3.17 -21.33
C GLU A 47 -9.08 2.29 -20.53
N SER A 48 -7.78 2.60 -20.56
CA SER A 48 -6.76 1.89 -19.76
C SER A 48 -7.02 1.96 -18.25
N ASP A 49 -7.53 3.09 -17.77
CA ASP A 49 -7.83 3.29 -16.34
C ASP A 49 -9.10 2.53 -15.95
N LYS A 50 -10.07 2.44 -16.87
CA LYS A 50 -11.28 1.63 -16.67
C LYS A 50 -10.95 0.13 -16.60
N ASP A 51 -10.13 -0.35 -17.53
CA ASP A 51 -9.66 -1.74 -17.56
C ASP A 51 -8.90 -2.10 -16.28
N THR A 52 -8.05 -1.20 -15.81
CA THR A 52 -7.29 -1.39 -14.55
C THR A 52 -8.22 -1.46 -13.35
N ALA A 53 -9.20 -0.55 -13.25
CA ALA A 53 -10.16 -0.55 -12.15
C ALA A 53 -11.05 -1.82 -12.18
N TYR A 54 -11.48 -2.26 -13.35
CA TYR A 54 -12.24 -3.50 -13.52
C TYR A 54 -11.43 -4.72 -13.12
N PHE A 55 -10.19 -4.82 -13.60
CA PHE A 55 -9.28 -5.90 -13.24
C PHE A 55 -9.09 -5.95 -11.73
N PHE A 56 -8.90 -4.79 -11.09
CA PHE A 56 -8.72 -4.70 -9.65
C PHE A 56 -9.96 -5.19 -8.88
N PHE A 57 -11.15 -4.74 -9.29
CA PHE A 57 -12.42 -5.18 -8.72
C PHE A 57 -12.64 -6.69 -8.87
N SER A 58 -12.38 -7.24 -10.06
CA SER A 58 -12.52 -8.67 -10.33
C SER A 58 -11.50 -9.49 -9.53
N PHE A 59 -10.24 -9.07 -9.52
CA PHE A 59 -9.16 -9.75 -8.82
C PHE A 59 -9.36 -9.74 -7.31
N ALA A 60 -9.93 -8.67 -6.74
CA ALA A 60 -10.29 -8.58 -5.32
C ALA A 60 -11.31 -9.61 -4.86
N THR A 61 -12.00 -10.30 -5.77
CA THR A 61 -12.85 -11.43 -5.40
C THR A 61 -12.07 -12.72 -5.11
N SER A 62 -10.80 -12.80 -5.54
CA SER A 62 -9.91 -13.94 -5.31
C SER A 62 -9.32 -13.93 -3.91
N TRP A 63 -9.13 -15.10 -3.31
CA TRP A 63 -8.46 -15.25 -2.00
C TRP A 63 -6.99 -14.81 -2.04
N PHE A 64 -6.34 -14.84 -3.21
CA PHE A 64 -4.93 -14.48 -3.35
C PHE A 64 -4.68 -12.99 -3.56
N PHE A 65 -5.75 -12.19 -3.66
CA PHE A 65 -5.66 -10.75 -3.92
C PHE A 65 -4.74 -10.04 -2.92
N LEU A 66 -5.08 -10.09 -1.63
CA LEU A 66 -4.33 -9.33 -0.62
C LEU A 66 -2.92 -9.87 -0.38
N PRO A 67 -2.69 -11.21 -0.32
CA PRO A 67 -1.34 -11.75 -0.28
C PRO A 67 -0.47 -11.26 -1.44
N PHE A 68 -1.01 -11.27 -2.66
CA PHE A 68 -0.30 -10.81 -3.85
C PHE A 68 0.02 -9.31 -3.77
N MET A 69 -0.96 -8.48 -3.41
CA MET A 69 -0.76 -7.04 -3.21
C MET A 69 0.27 -6.73 -2.11
N THR A 70 0.33 -7.56 -1.06
CA THR A 70 1.28 -7.43 0.04
C THR A 70 2.71 -7.71 -0.44
N VAL A 71 2.90 -8.72 -1.29
CA VAL A 71 4.23 -9.00 -1.90
C VAL A 71 4.64 -7.88 -2.87
N LEU A 72 3.70 -7.41 -3.71
CA LEU A 72 3.95 -6.31 -4.63
C LEU A 72 4.21 -4.96 -3.94
N ALA A 73 3.79 -4.79 -2.69
CA ALA A 73 4.09 -3.58 -1.93
C ALA A 73 5.59 -3.34 -1.77
N ILE A 74 6.41 -4.39 -1.69
CA ILE A 74 7.85 -4.29 -1.45
C ILE A 74 8.56 -3.45 -2.52
N PRO A 75 8.52 -3.80 -3.82
CA PRO A 75 9.17 -3.00 -4.85
C PRO A 75 8.55 -1.60 -4.97
N VAL A 76 7.25 -1.44 -4.70
CA VAL A 76 6.58 -0.14 -4.77
C VAL A 76 7.07 0.80 -3.67
N ILE A 77 7.16 0.33 -2.42
CA ILE A 77 7.64 1.11 -1.28
C ILE A 77 9.11 1.48 -1.50
N LEU A 78 9.96 0.52 -1.88
CA LEU A 78 11.38 0.78 -2.15
C LEU A 78 11.60 1.75 -3.32
N GLY A 79 10.88 1.59 -4.43
CA GLY A 79 10.97 2.51 -5.56
C GLY A 79 10.55 3.93 -5.19
N ARG A 80 9.52 4.07 -4.36
CA ARG A 80 9.02 5.37 -3.90
C ARG A 80 9.97 6.05 -2.91
N THR A 81 10.53 5.33 -1.94
CA THR A 81 11.50 5.89 -0.98
C THR A 81 12.77 6.38 -1.68
N LEU A 82 13.18 5.73 -2.78
CA LEU A 82 14.33 6.15 -3.58
C LEU A 82 14.05 7.33 -4.52
N SER A 83 12.80 7.49 -4.97
CA SER A 83 12.42 8.47 -6.00
C SER A 83 11.98 9.84 -5.45
N ASN A 84 11.80 10.03 -4.14
CA ASN A 84 11.34 11.29 -3.51
C ASN A 84 10.10 11.95 -4.18
N ARG A 85 9.25 11.17 -4.86
CA ARG A 85 8.05 11.72 -5.51
C ARG A 85 6.95 11.95 -4.49
N PRO A 86 6.29 13.13 -4.49
CA PRO A 86 5.21 13.43 -3.56
C PRO A 86 4.02 12.47 -3.73
N LEU A 87 3.36 12.18 -2.60
CA LEU A 87 2.28 11.20 -2.46
C LEU A 87 0.90 11.71 -2.92
N ASN A 88 0.75 13.00 -3.20
CA ASN A 88 -0.56 13.60 -3.44
C ASN A 88 -0.78 13.85 -4.94
N SER A 89 -1.60 13.01 -5.57
CA SER A 89 -2.27 13.38 -6.82
C SER A 89 -3.73 13.70 -6.51
N GLU A 90 -4.16 14.96 -6.70
CA GLU A 90 -5.55 15.39 -6.47
C GLU A 90 -6.59 14.65 -7.32
N SER A 91 -6.16 14.04 -8.44
CA SER A 91 -6.99 13.18 -9.30
C SER A 91 -7.34 11.80 -8.68
N GLY A 92 -6.76 11.48 -7.51
CA GLY A 92 -6.87 10.16 -6.89
C GLY A 92 -8.14 9.90 -6.07
N LYS A 93 -8.84 10.94 -5.59
CA LYS A 93 -9.88 10.78 -4.55
C LYS A 93 -10.98 9.78 -4.90
N GLU A 94 -11.39 9.72 -6.16
CA GLU A 94 -12.44 8.79 -6.60
C GLU A 94 -11.92 7.36 -6.78
N LYS A 95 -10.70 7.23 -7.31
CA LYS A 95 -10.01 5.94 -7.38
C LYS A 95 -9.75 5.39 -5.97
N ASP A 96 -9.45 6.27 -5.02
CA ASP A 96 -9.27 5.92 -3.60
C ASP A 96 -10.57 5.42 -2.98
N LEU A 97 -11.72 6.04 -3.28
CA LEU A 97 -13.04 5.56 -2.82
C LEU A 97 -13.39 4.17 -3.38
N VAL A 98 -13.15 3.94 -4.67
CA VAL A 98 -13.35 2.61 -5.29
C VAL A 98 -12.42 1.59 -4.64
N THR A 99 -11.15 1.94 -4.46
CA THR A 99 -10.13 1.08 -3.85
C THR A 99 -10.46 0.75 -2.39
N ASP A 100 -10.97 1.72 -1.64
CA ASP A 100 -11.37 1.56 -0.23
C ASP A 100 -12.55 0.59 -0.10
N GLU A 101 -13.61 0.74 -0.89
CA GLU A 101 -14.75 -0.20 -0.86
C GLU A 101 -14.35 -1.61 -1.34
N ILE A 102 -13.46 -1.72 -2.33
CA ILE A 102 -12.88 -3.01 -2.75
C ILE A 102 -12.07 -3.65 -1.61
N MET A 103 -11.27 -2.87 -0.89
CA MET A 103 -10.49 -3.35 0.24
C MET A 103 -11.40 -3.83 1.37
N LYS A 104 -12.44 -3.06 1.72
CA LYS A 104 -13.45 -3.47 2.72
C LYS A 104 -14.15 -4.75 2.32
N MET A 105 -14.57 -4.87 1.06
CA MET A 105 -15.16 -6.10 0.53
C MET A 105 -14.24 -7.31 0.78
N TYR A 106 -12.95 -7.20 0.47
CA TYR A 106 -11.99 -8.27 0.71
C TYR A 106 -11.81 -8.57 2.20
N MET A 107 -11.65 -7.54 3.04
CA MET A 107 -11.45 -7.70 4.49
C MET A 107 -12.63 -8.40 5.17
N PHE A 108 -13.87 -8.06 4.80
CA PHE A 108 -15.04 -8.74 5.35
C PHE A 108 -15.18 -10.17 4.84
N ARG A 109 -14.72 -10.46 3.61
CA ARG A 109 -14.76 -11.80 3.02
C ARG A 109 -13.69 -12.73 3.63
N ASN A 110 -12.48 -12.21 3.82
CA ASN A 110 -11.30 -12.97 4.26
C ASN A 110 -10.60 -12.27 5.44
N PRO A 111 -11.26 -12.13 6.59
CA PRO A 111 -10.78 -11.30 7.72
C PRO A 111 -9.47 -11.79 8.33
N ILE A 112 -9.27 -13.10 8.44
CA ILE A 112 -8.03 -13.68 8.98
C ILE A 112 -6.85 -13.39 8.04
N THR A 113 -7.02 -13.66 6.74
CA THR A 113 -6.01 -13.34 5.72
C THR A 113 -5.74 -11.84 5.68
N GLY A 114 -6.79 -11.03 5.79
CA GLY A 114 -6.72 -9.58 5.95
C GLY A 114 -5.76 -9.17 7.06
N ALA A 115 -6.04 -9.62 8.29
CA ALA A 115 -5.24 -9.28 9.46
C ALA A 115 -3.77 -9.71 9.32
N VAL A 116 -3.52 -10.93 8.83
CA VAL A 116 -2.15 -11.44 8.64
C VAL A 116 -1.39 -10.62 7.60
N CYS A 117 -2.01 -10.33 6.45
CA CYS A 117 -1.39 -9.52 5.40
C CYS A 117 -1.13 -8.08 5.84
N PHE A 118 -2.05 -7.44 6.58
CA PHE A 118 -1.81 -6.10 7.11
C PHE A 118 -0.67 -6.07 8.11
N LEU A 119 -0.60 -7.05 9.00
CA LEU A 119 0.52 -7.16 9.94
C LEU A 119 1.85 -7.35 9.20
N ALA A 120 1.89 -8.22 8.20
CA ALA A 120 3.06 -8.40 7.36
C ALA A 120 3.44 -7.09 6.63
N PHE A 121 2.45 -6.38 6.07
CA PHE A 121 2.66 -5.09 5.41
C PHE A 121 3.26 -4.04 6.36
N PHE A 122 2.75 -3.93 7.59
CA PHE A 122 3.30 -2.99 8.58
C PHE A 122 4.76 -3.29 8.93
N VAL A 123 5.09 -4.57 9.14
CA VAL A 123 6.47 -4.98 9.40
C VAL A 123 7.37 -4.62 8.20
N MET A 124 6.93 -4.93 6.98
CA MET A 124 7.69 -4.62 5.76
C MET A 124 7.85 -3.13 5.53
N ALA A 125 6.80 -2.33 5.70
CA ALA A 125 6.84 -0.88 5.56
C ALA A 125 7.81 -0.25 6.57
N SER A 126 7.80 -0.75 7.82
CA SER A 126 8.73 -0.30 8.87
C SER A 126 10.19 -0.58 8.49
N VAL A 127 10.49 -1.79 8.01
CA VAL A 127 11.83 -2.16 7.53
C VAL A 127 12.25 -1.30 6.33
N ALA A 128 11.36 -1.11 5.36
CA ALA A 128 11.65 -0.31 4.17
C ALA A 128 11.90 1.18 4.50
N MET A 129 11.18 1.75 5.47
CA MET A 129 11.44 3.10 5.97
C MET A 129 12.81 3.21 6.63
N LEU A 130 13.19 2.23 7.48
CA LEU A 130 14.52 2.19 8.08
C LEU A 130 15.62 2.11 7.01
N LEU A 131 15.47 1.23 6.03
CA LEU A 131 16.40 1.12 4.89
C LEU A 131 16.45 2.43 4.08
N GLY A 132 15.32 3.10 3.86
CA GLY A 132 15.26 4.39 3.20
C GLY A 132 16.01 5.48 3.98
N LEU A 133 15.90 5.51 5.31
CA LEU A 133 16.67 6.43 6.16
C LEU A 133 18.18 6.14 6.07
N PHE A 134 18.59 4.87 6.09
CA PHE A 134 20.00 4.50 5.90
C PHE A 134 20.51 4.88 4.51
N ALA A 135 19.74 4.62 3.46
CA ALA A 135 20.11 4.99 2.09
C ALA A 135 20.23 6.51 1.92
N ASN A 136 19.32 7.29 2.53
CA ASN A 136 19.39 8.75 2.52
C ASN A 136 20.60 9.25 3.32
N ARG A 137 20.92 8.63 4.46
CA ARG A 137 22.14 8.95 5.21
C ARG A 137 23.41 8.59 4.44
N LEU A 138 23.48 7.44 3.79
CA LEU A 138 24.61 7.06 2.94
C LEU A 138 24.77 8.02 1.76
N ARG A 139 23.68 8.46 1.13
CA ARG A 139 23.72 9.52 0.09
C ARG A 139 24.19 10.87 0.63
N SER A 140 23.93 11.17 1.91
CA SER A 140 24.41 12.40 2.55
C SER A 140 25.87 12.36 2.97
N ILE A 141 26.51 11.19 2.97
CA ILE A 141 27.97 11.10 3.15
C ILE A 141 28.60 11.62 1.85
N PRO A 142 29.35 12.75 1.89
CA PRO A 142 30.00 13.27 0.70
C PRO A 142 30.92 12.20 0.14
N SER A 143 30.82 11.94 -1.17
CA SER A 143 31.73 11.02 -1.84
C SER A 143 33.18 11.46 -1.60
N PRO A 144 34.16 10.54 -1.57
CA PRO A 144 35.57 10.91 -1.45
C PRO A 144 35.97 11.99 -2.47
N SER A 145 35.43 11.92 -3.69
CA SER A 145 35.60 12.93 -4.74
C SER A 145 35.02 14.32 -4.38
N ALA A 146 33.89 14.39 -3.67
CA ALA A 146 33.32 15.65 -3.17
C ALA A 146 34.17 16.22 -2.03
N VAL A 147 34.74 15.36 -1.17
CA VAL A 147 35.71 15.78 -0.17
C VAL A 147 36.95 16.35 -0.85
N TYR A 148 37.56 15.65 -1.81
CA TYR A 148 38.71 16.16 -2.57
C TYR A 148 38.44 17.49 -3.27
N MET A 149 37.26 17.67 -3.88
CA MET A 149 36.86 18.96 -4.47
C MET A 149 36.77 20.07 -3.42
N THR A 150 36.16 19.83 -2.25
CA THR A 150 36.05 20.84 -1.18
C THR A 150 37.41 21.19 -0.56
N THR A 151 38.30 20.22 -0.38
CA THR A 151 39.67 20.45 0.10
C THR A 151 40.52 21.15 -0.96
N ALA A 152 40.38 20.77 -2.24
CA ALA A 152 41.05 21.42 -3.36
C ALA A 152 40.62 22.89 -3.52
N THR A 153 39.33 23.22 -3.36
CA THR A 153 38.86 24.61 -3.36
C THR A 153 39.38 25.43 -2.18
N LYS A 154 39.59 24.82 -1.01
CA LYS A 154 40.24 25.49 0.15
C LYS A 154 41.74 25.70 -0.05
N VAL A 155 42.40 24.86 -0.83
CA VAL A 155 43.84 24.98 -1.14
C VAL A 155 44.07 25.97 -2.30
N TYR A 156 43.17 26.06 -3.27
CA TYR A 156 43.28 27.02 -4.40
C TYR A 156 42.85 28.45 -4.05
N HIS A 157 42.05 28.64 -3.01
CA HIS A 157 41.74 29.96 -2.46
C HIS A 157 42.35 30.09 -1.07
N PRO A 158 43.66 30.43 -0.95
CA PRO A 158 44.17 30.92 0.31
C PRO A 158 43.34 32.17 0.66
N GLN A 159 42.80 32.18 1.87
CA GLN A 159 42.11 33.29 2.50
C GLN A 159 42.62 34.64 1.97
N ARG A 160 41.86 35.27 1.08
CA ARG A 160 41.82 36.74 1.08
C ARG A 160 41.19 37.10 2.41
N ARG A 161 42.08 37.40 3.37
CA ARG A 161 41.78 38.20 4.55
C ARG A 161 40.84 39.33 4.12
N HIS A 162 39.59 39.28 4.54
CA HIS A 162 38.80 40.49 4.65
C HIS A 162 39.37 41.24 5.85
N ALA A 163 40.34 42.11 5.56
CA ALA A 163 40.56 43.31 6.33
C ALA A 163 39.48 44.32 5.90
N HIS A 164 38.98 45.07 6.89
CA HIS A 164 37.86 46.02 6.90
C HIS A 164 36.50 45.42 7.29
#